data_AF-A0A127F0X8-F1
#
_entry.id   AF-A0A127F0X8-F1
#
_cell.length_a   1.000
_cell.length_b   1.000
_cell.length_c   1.000
_cell.angle_alpha   90.00
_cell.angle_beta   90.00
_cell.angle_gamma   90.00
#
_symmetry.space_group_name_H-M   'P 1'
#
loop_
_entity.id
_entity.type
_entity.pdbx_description
1 polymer ?
#
loop_
_entity_poly.entity_id
_entity_poly.type
_entity_poly.pdbx_seq_one_letter_code
_entity_poly.pdbx_strand_id
1 'polypeptide(L)'
;MVLGDFGRLTRAWREMDDEQTSEHDVVQAIISGEYTRPVKVVAFDLDERWAGDVTENIARAVVTTAIEEGLTLGRTASEFVTRVTGEDLPADLIEA
;
A
#
# COMPACT_ATOMS: atom_id res chain seq x y z
N MET A 1 -3.50 7.14 -6.38
CA MET A 1 -3.71 6.00 -7.31
C MET A 1 -2.77 4.87 -6.94
N VAL A 2 -3.20 3.63 -7.12
CA VAL A 2 -2.39 2.43 -6.82
C VAL A 2 -2.29 1.56 -8.08
N LEU A 3 -1.07 1.23 -8.48
CA LEU A 3 -0.81 0.27 -9.57
C LEU A 3 -0.84 -1.14 -9.00
N GLY A 4 -1.79 -1.96 -9.44
CA GLY A 4 -1.85 -3.39 -9.11
C GLY A 4 -1.25 -4.27 -10.20
N ASP A 5 -0.73 -5.43 -9.81
CA ASP A 5 -0.29 -6.48 -10.74
C ASP A 5 -1.27 -7.67 -10.71
N PHE A 6 -1.99 -7.88 -11.81
CA PHE A 6 -3.00 -8.95 -11.94
C PHE A 6 -2.44 -10.16 -12.72
N GLY A 7 -1.12 -10.33 -12.75
CA GLY A 7 -0.44 -11.46 -13.36
C GLY A 7 -0.59 -11.49 -14.88
N ARG A 8 -1.14 -12.58 -15.43
CA ARG A 8 -1.29 -12.78 -16.89
C ARG A 8 -2.24 -11.80 -17.55
N LEU A 9 -3.09 -11.14 -16.76
CA LEU A 9 -4.16 -10.29 -17.27
C LEU A 9 -3.66 -8.89 -17.64
N THR A 10 -2.83 -8.23 -16.81
CA THR A 10 -2.08 -6.96 -17.04
C THR A 10 -1.75 -6.28 -15.70
N ARG A 11 -1.01 -5.17 -15.71
CA ARG A 11 -1.01 -4.16 -14.64
C ARG A 11 -2.08 -3.11 -14.89
N ALA A 12 -2.75 -2.63 -13.85
CA ALA A 12 -3.75 -1.59 -13.97
C ALA A 12 -3.69 -0.60 -12.81
N TRP A 13 -3.98 0.67 -13.12
CA TRP A 13 -4.13 1.72 -12.12
C TRP A 13 -5.54 1.70 -11.56
N ARG A 14 -5.66 1.59 -10.24
CA ARG A 14 -6.88 1.87 -9.50
C ARG A 14 -6.82 3.32 -9.02
N GLU A 15 -7.79 4.11 -9.44
CA GLU A 15 -8.04 5.43 -8.87
C GLU A 15 -8.52 5.26 -7.44
N MET A 16 -8.21 6.26 -6.61
CA MET A 16 -8.74 6.30 -5.24
C MET A 16 -10.14 6.91 -5.33
N ASP A 17 -11.00 6.66 -4.35
CA ASP A 17 -12.38 7.18 -4.37
C ASP A 17 -12.38 8.72 -4.57
N ASP A 18 -13.48 9.27 -5.09
CA ASP A 18 -13.57 10.69 -5.42
C ASP A 18 -13.56 11.58 -4.17
N GLU A 19 -13.89 11.01 -3.01
CA GLU A 19 -13.67 11.61 -1.71
C GLU A 19 -12.17 11.69 -1.39
N GLN A 20 -11.75 12.69 -0.59
CA GLN A 20 -10.34 12.84 -0.19
C GLN A 20 -9.83 11.57 0.48
N THR A 21 -9.17 10.71 -0.31
CA THR A 21 -8.54 9.50 0.18
C THR A 21 -7.22 9.90 0.83
N SER A 22 -7.15 9.79 2.15
CA SER A 22 -5.95 10.13 2.91
C SER A 22 -4.87 9.05 2.77
N GLU A 23 -3.64 9.36 3.17
CA GLU A 23 -2.57 8.37 3.30
C GLU A 23 -3.01 7.18 4.16
N HIS A 24 -3.69 7.48 5.28
CA HIS A 24 -4.17 6.47 6.23
C HIS A 24 -5.17 5.50 5.59
N ASP A 25 -6.08 6.00 4.75
CA ASP A 25 -7.07 5.15 4.07
C ASP A 25 -6.40 4.18 3.08
N VAL A 26 -5.38 4.66 2.35
CA VAL A 26 -4.59 3.80 1.46
C VAL A 26 -3.84 2.73 2.23
N VAL A 27 -3.24 3.10 3.37
CA VAL A 27 -2.51 2.17 4.24
C VAL A 27 -3.45 1.08 4.75
N GLN A 28 -4.60 1.45 5.30
CA GLN A 28 -5.60 0.51 5.80
C GLN A 28 -6.10 -0.42 4.68
N ALA A 29 -6.38 0.11 3.49
CA ALA A 29 -6.80 -0.69 2.33
C ALA A 29 -5.69 -1.66 1.83
N ILE A 30 -4.41 -1.30 1.97
CA ILE A 30 -3.32 -2.23 1.66
C ILE A 30 -3.24 -3.32 2.72
N ILE A 31 -3.32 -2.98 4.01
CA ILE A 31 -3.31 -3.94 5.13
C ILE A 31 -4.47 -4.93 5.00
N SER A 32 -5.69 -4.44 4.72
CA SER A 32 -6.89 -5.25 4.51
C SER A 32 -6.85 -6.11 3.24
N GLY A 33 -5.89 -5.85 2.34
CA GLY A 33 -5.70 -6.59 1.10
C GLY A 33 -6.64 -6.18 -0.04
N GLU A 34 -7.29 -5.02 0.06
CA GLU A 34 -8.21 -4.50 -0.98
C GLU A 34 -7.50 -4.19 -2.30
N TYR A 35 -6.19 -3.93 -2.26
CA TYR A 35 -5.37 -3.83 -3.46
C TYR A 35 -4.75 -5.18 -3.79
N THR A 36 -5.04 -5.68 -5.00
CA THR A 36 -4.39 -6.88 -5.52
C THR A 36 -2.95 -6.55 -5.92
N ARG A 37 -1.98 -7.14 -5.21
CA ARG A 37 -0.52 -7.02 -5.46
C ARG A 37 -0.12 -5.58 -5.81
N PRO A 38 -0.26 -4.64 -4.86
CA PRO A 38 0.13 -3.26 -5.10
C PRO A 38 1.61 -3.24 -5.49
N VAL A 39 1.94 -2.46 -6.51
CA VAL A 39 3.28 -2.33 -7.10
C VAL A 39 3.88 -0.97 -6.82
N LYS A 40 3.07 0.06 -7.05
CA LYS A 40 3.45 1.47 -7.00
C LYS A 40 2.26 2.29 -6.50
N VAL A 41 2.54 3.31 -5.70
CA VAL A 41 1.54 4.28 -5.22
C VAL A 41 1.97 5.67 -5.67
N VAL A 42 1.05 6.36 -6.34
CA VAL A 42 1.24 7.75 -6.77
C VAL A 42 0.20 8.61 -6.07
N ALA A 43 0.68 9.61 -5.34
CA ALA A 43 -0.16 10.65 -4.76
C ALA A 43 -0.12 11.89 -5.65
N PHE A 44 -1.20 12.65 -5.63
CA PHE A 44 -1.29 13.94 -6.28
C PHE A 44 -2.15 14.86 -5.43
N ASP A 45 -1.82 16.14 -5.47
CA ASP A 45 -2.63 17.21 -4.92
C ASP A 45 -2.86 18.23 -6.04
N LEU A 46 -4.14 18.41 -6.40
CA LEU A 46 -4.52 19.29 -7.50
C LEU A 46 -4.52 20.76 -7.10
N ASP A 47 -4.72 21.06 -5.81
CA ASP A 47 -4.70 22.41 -5.27
C ASP A 47 -3.26 22.93 -5.20
N GLU A 48 -2.34 22.10 -4.74
CA GLU A 48 -0.91 22.38 -4.67
C GLU A 48 -0.14 22.07 -5.97
N ARG A 49 -0.82 21.46 -6.95
CA ARG A 49 -0.28 21.10 -8.28
C ARG A 49 0.96 20.20 -8.25
N TRP A 50 0.95 19.21 -7.37
CA TRP A 50 2.03 18.22 -7.30
C TRP A 50 1.52 16.81 -7.56
N ALA A 51 2.41 15.97 -8.07
CA ALA A 51 2.24 14.53 -8.12
C ALA A 51 3.58 13.86 -7.82
N GLY A 52 3.58 12.75 -7.10
CA GLY A 52 4.78 12.09 -6.63
C GLY A 52 4.63 10.59 -6.47
N ASP A 53 5.71 9.86 -6.75
CA ASP A 53 5.82 8.46 -6.36
C ASP A 53 6.06 8.40 -4.85
N VAL A 54 5.06 7.88 -4.13
CA VAL A 54 5.07 7.77 -2.65
C VAL A 54 5.16 6.32 -2.20
N THR A 55 5.56 5.40 -3.10
CA THR A 55 5.51 3.96 -2.85
C THR A 55 6.27 3.55 -1.59
N GLU A 56 7.48 4.08 -1.37
CA GLU A 56 8.28 3.75 -0.19
C GLU A 56 7.65 4.29 1.10
N ASN A 57 7.14 5.54 1.07
CA ASN A 57 6.48 6.14 2.23
C ASN A 57 5.27 5.31 2.66
N ILE A 58 4.44 4.90 1.70
CA ILE A 58 3.27 4.05 1.97
C ILE A 58 3.69 2.67 2.49
N ALA A 59 4.73 2.06 1.92
CA ALA A 59 5.21 0.76 2.42
C ALA A 59 5.69 0.85 3.88
N ARG A 60 6.38 1.94 4.24
CA ARG A 60 6.79 2.18 5.64
C ARG A 60 5.59 2.44 6.55
N ALA A 61 4.64 3.25 6.10
CA ALA A 61 3.42 3.53 6.85
C ALA A 61 2.59 2.26 7.10
N VAL A 62 2.50 1.34 6.12
CA VAL A 62 1.88 0.02 6.31
C VAL A 62 2.51 -0.76 7.46
N VAL A 63 3.85 -0.78 7.55
CA VAL A 63 4.56 -1.45 8.65
C VAL A 63 4.26 -0.77 9.98
N THR A 64 4.42 0.55 10.03
CA THR A 64 4.20 1.34 11.26
C THR A 64 2.78 1.16 11.77
N THR A 65 1.77 1.37 10.92
CA THR A 65 0.36 1.23 11.30
C THR A 65 0.02 -0.20 11.72
N ALA A 66 0.52 -1.22 11.02
CA ALA A 66 0.29 -2.61 11.42
C ALA A 66 0.82 -2.86 12.84
N ILE A 67 2.07 -2.47 13.12
CA ILE A 67 2.69 -2.64 14.45
C ILE A 67 1.92 -1.86 15.53
N GLU A 68 1.57 -0.60 15.27
CA GLU A 68 0.88 0.27 16.22
C GLU A 68 -0.53 -0.24 16.57
N GLU A 69 -1.24 -0.81 15.59
CA GLU A 69 -2.62 -1.28 15.74
C GLU A 69 -2.71 -2.79 16.05
N GLY A 70 -1.61 -3.53 16.01
CA GLY A 70 -1.61 -4.98 16.20
C GLY A 70 -2.34 -5.75 15.08
N LEU A 71 -2.31 -5.23 13.85
CA LEU A 71 -2.90 -5.85 12.65
C LEU A 71 -1.96 -6.79 11.90
N THR A 72 -2.39 -8.01 11.61
CA THR A 72 -1.64 -8.92 10.74
C THR A 72 -1.66 -8.45 9.29
N LEU A 73 -0.52 -8.58 8.58
CA LEU A 73 -0.43 -8.22 7.18
C LEU A 73 -0.89 -9.37 6.28
N GLY A 74 -1.92 -9.18 5.47
CA GLY A 74 -2.23 -10.15 4.42
C GLY A 74 -1.01 -10.41 3.50
N ARG A 75 -0.91 -11.61 2.91
CA ARG A 75 0.21 -12.00 2.02
C ARG A 75 0.60 -10.93 1.01
N THR A 76 -0.41 -10.31 0.39
CA THR A 76 -0.23 -9.26 -0.60
C THR A 76 0.45 -8.00 -0.03
N ALA A 77 0.11 -7.60 1.19
CA ALA A 77 0.69 -6.47 1.88
C ALA A 77 2.14 -6.78 2.31
N SER A 78 2.39 -7.97 2.85
CA SER A 78 3.74 -8.45 3.16
C SER A 78 4.64 -8.49 1.92
N GLU A 79 4.17 -9.09 0.81
CA GLU A 79 4.91 -9.10 -0.47
C GLU A 79 5.19 -7.68 -1.00
N PHE A 80 4.25 -6.75 -0.80
CA PHE A 80 4.42 -5.35 -1.18
C PHE A 80 5.53 -4.68 -0.37
N VAL A 81 5.46 -4.75 0.96
CA VAL A 81 6.44 -4.12 1.84
C VAL A 81 7.83 -4.71 1.59
N THR A 82 7.97 -6.03 1.60
CA THR A 82 9.28 -6.68 1.42
C THR A 82 9.93 -6.31 0.10
N ARG A 83 9.15 -6.19 -0.97
CA ARG A 83 9.69 -5.74 -2.27
C ARG A 83 10.13 -4.28 -2.26
N VAL A 84 9.45 -3.41 -1.53
CA VAL A 84 9.68 -1.96 -1.56
C VAL A 84 10.76 -1.55 -0.57
N THR A 85 10.74 -2.06 0.66
CA THR A 85 11.68 -1.69 1.72
C THR A 85 12.90 -2.62 1.77
N GLY A 86 12.80 -3.81 1.18
CA GLY A 86 13.83 -4.86 1.29
C GLY A 86 13.80 -5.61 2.63
N GLU A 87 12.86 -5.30 3.51
CA GLU A 87 12.71 -5.96 4.82
C GLU A 87 11.87 -7.23 4.68
N ASP A 88 12.40 -8.37 5.10
CA ASP A 88 11.67 -9.64 5.07
C ASP A 88 10.67 -9.69 6.22
N LEU A 89 9.44 -9.25 5.96
CA LEU A 89 8.36 -9.23 6.94
C LEU A 89 7.40 -10.37 6.59
N PRO A 90 7.38 -11.48 7.35
CA PRO A 90 6.48 -12.58 7.09
C PRO A 90 5.02 -12.10 7.11
N ALA A 91 4.16 -12.71 6.30
CA ALA A 91 2.72 -12.42 6.24
C ALA A 91 1.99 -12.65 7.58
N ASP A 92 2.67 -13.27 8.54
CA ASP A 92 2.16 -13.53 9.88
C ASP A 92 2.87 -12.68 10.95
N LEU A 93 3.62 -11.65 10.54
CA LEU A 93 4.36 -10.77 11.45
C LEU A 93 3.43 -9.78 12.15
N ILE A 94 2.48 -10.29 12.95
CA ILE A 94 2.00 -9.77 14.24
C ILE A 94 1.52 -10.98 15.05
N GLU A 95 2.48 -11.71 15.61
CA GLU A 95 2.26 -12.35 16.89
C GLU A 95 3.24 -11.68 17.87
N ALA A 96 2.68 -11.07 18.91
CA ALA A 96 3.45 -10.62 20.07
C ALA A 96 3.94 -11.82 20.89
#